data_AF-A0AAV3SNH2-F1
#
_entry.id   AF-A0AAV3SNH2-F1
#
_cell.length_a   1.000
_cell.length_b   1.000
_cell.length_c   1.000
_cell.angle_alpha   90.00
_cell.angle_beta   90.00
_cell.angle_gamma   90.00
#
_symmetry.space_group_name_H-M   'P 1'
#
loop_
_entity.id
_entity.type
_entity.pdbx_description
1 polymer ?
#
loop_
_entity_poly.entity_id
_entity_poly.type
_entity_poly.pdbx_seq_one_letter_code
_entity_poly.pdbx_strand_id
1 'polypeptide(L)'
;MSNGDQNKGRELFTGVEEANDDFPSESLLDPVDRPRGILSPTDREYLCGLKDYSHDQTVLNRRQAIRERTIEGIRDFNLLWLLLEQTEWEKVMEAFDTEELNTAFSSILAFMYIGINQDTGRMGEILERGLYLGANYDMSGRWSGRANTVDVDIDIEYEPNVDQLYKRIQEGEGGQLTPSEIGALVKAGKLDPADLEELENTDEEFPGVYAGGAVESTQDEDTGS
;
A
#
# COMPACT_ATOMS: atom_id res chain seq x y z
N MET A 1 -5.55 -28.53 38.40
CA MET A 1 -5.43 -27.08 38.65
C MET A 1 -4.10 -26.64 38.07
N SER A 2 -4.07 -25.49 37.37
CA SER A 2 -2.92 -24.88 36.67
C SER A 2 -2.53 -25.61 35.37
N ASN A 3 -2.38 -24.98 34.20
CA ASN A 3 -2.21 -23.58 33.84
C ASN A 3 -2.99 -23.23 32.57
N GLY A 4 -3.77 -22.16 32.65
CA GLY A 4 -4.28 -21.43 31.50
C GLY A 4 -3.38 -20.26 31.14
N ASP A 5 -3.63 -19.75 29.93
CA ASP A 5 -3.29 -18.42 29.44
C ASP A 5 -1.80 -18.15 29.12
N GLN A 6 -1.35 -18.72 28.00
CA GLN A 6 -0.24 -18.17 27.21
C GLN A 6 -0.70 -17.92 25.78
N ASN A 7 -1.54 -16.90 25.54
CA ASN A 7 -1.64 -16.28 24.22
C ASN A 7 -2.35 -14.92 24.25
N LYS A 8 -1.78 -13.90 24.92
CA LYS A 8 -2.34 -12.52 24.92
C LYS A 8 -1.38 -11.44 24.42
N GLY A 9 -0.22 -11.82 23.89
CA GLY A 9 0.78 -10.86 23.39
C GLY A 9 0.66 -10.54 21.89
N ARG A 10 -0.16 -11.27 21.12
CA ARG A 10 -0.18 -11.20 19.65
C ARG A 10 -1.21 -10.23 19.06
N GLU A 11 -2.06 -9.59 19.86
CA GLU A 11 -3.18 -8.76 19.37
C GLU A 11 -2.86 -7.25 19.30
N LEU A 12 -1.59 -6.86 19.15
CA LEU A 12 -1.20 -5.44 19.19
C LEU A 12 -1.22 -4.73 17.83
N PHE A 13 -1.47 -5.45 16.74
CA PHE A 13 -1.56 -4.93 15.37
C PHE A 13 -2.69 -5.63 14.60
N THR A 14 -3.95 -5.42 14.98
CA THR A 14 -5.11 -6.03 14.30
C THR A 14 -5.51 -5.31 13.00
N GLY A 15 -4.54 -4.84 12.22
CA GLY A 15 -4.78 -4.05 11.00
C GLY A 15 -3.86 -4.37 9.83
N VAL A 16 -3.06 -5.42 9.95
CA VAL A 16 -2.26 -5.97 8.84
C VAL A 16 -2.65 -7.44 8.79
N GLU A 17 -3.63 -7.80 7.96
CA GLU A 17 -3.76 -9.19 7.53
C GLU A 17 -2.42 -9.60 6.91
N GLU A 18 -1.95 -10.80 7.25
CA GLU A 18 -0.62 -11.32 6.90
C GLU A 18 -0.36 -11.23 5.39
N ALA A 19 0.28 -10.14 4.96
CA ALA A 19 0.94 -10.09 3.68
C ALA A 19 2.12 -11.08 3.75
N ASN A 20 1.89 -12.29 3.25
CA ASN A 20 2.96 -13.24 2.94
C ASN A 20 3.72 -12.71 1.73
N ASP A 21 4.61 -11.75 1.97
CA ASP A 21 5.64 -11.38 1.02
C ASP A 21 6.98 -11.91 1.52
N ASP A 22 7.65 -12.67 0.65
CA ASP A 22 9.06 -13.08 0.72
C ASP A 22 9.99 -11.84 0.69
N PHE A 23 9.83 -10.91 1.63
CA PHE A 23 10.88 -9.96 1.94
C PHE A 23 11.98 -10.73 2.67
N PRO A 24 13.25 -10.64 2.25
CA PRO A 24 14.34 -11.27 2.98
C PRO A 24 14.44 -10.64 4.38
N SER A 25 13.77 -11.29 5.34
CA SER A 25 13.75 -10.98 6.77
C SER A 25 15.15 -10.96 7.39
N GLU A 26 16.18 -11.43 6.68
CA GLU A 26 17.51 -11.63 7.22
C GLU A 26 18.38 -10.36 7.23
N SER A 27 17.99 -9.28 6.54
CA SER A 27 18.73 -8.00 6.53
C SER A 27 18.04 -6.87 7.31
N LEU A 28 17.14 -7.19 8.23
CA LEU A 28 16.77 -6.25 9.30
C LEU A 28 17.89 -6.24 10.35
N LEU A 29 19.03 -5.65 9.93
CA LEU A 29 20.17 -5.21 10.73
C LEU A 29 19.79 -5.05 12.20
N ASP A 30 20.46 -5.80 13.08
CA ASP A 30 20.27 -5.83 14.53
C ASP A 30 19.70 -4.49 15.05
N PRO A 31 18.37 -4.37 15.19
CA PRO A 31 17.70 -3.07 15.17
C PRO A 31 18.03 -2.25 16.40
N VAL A 32 18.81 -2.78 17.34
CA VAL A 32 19.27 -2.13 18.56
C VAL A 32 20.67 -1.52 18.40
N ASP A 33 21.53 -2.03 17.52
CA ASP A 33 22.93 -1.60 17.42
C ASP A 33 23.19 -0.56 16.32
N ARG A 34 22.58 0.63 16.48
CA ARG A 34 22.91 1.81 15.67
C ARG A 34 22.73 3.11 16.46
N PRO A 35 23.30 4.24 16.00
CA PRO A 35 23.06 5.55 16.61
C PRO A 35 21.58 5.95 16.63
N ARG A 36 21.27 7.02 17.36
CA ARG A 36 19.92 7.57 17.42
C ARG A 36 19.56 8.22 16.08
N GLY A 37 18.45 7.78 15.49
CA GLY A 37 17.74 8.51 14.42
C GLY A 37 16.47 9.16 14.97
N ILE A 38 15.37 9.08 14.22
CA ILE A 38 14.02 9.41 14.73
C ILE A 38 13.73 8.59 15.99
N LEU A 39 14.01 7.30 15.95
CA LEU A 39 13.88 6.38 17.07
C LEU A 39 15.17 6.36 17.91
N SER A 40 15.01 6.48 19.22
CA SER A 40 16.09 6.20 20.19
C SER A 40 16.34 4.68 20.29
N PRO A 41 17.50 4.25 20.84
CA PRO A 41 17.77 2.82 21.04
C PRO A 41 16.66 2.11 21.82
N THR A 42 16.17 2.74 22.88
CA THR A 42 15.11 2.15 23.71
C THR A 42 13.74 2.12 23.02
N ASP A 43 13.50 2.96 22.01
CA ASP A 43 12.29 2.84 21.19
C ASP A 43 12.36 1.63 20.29
N ARG A 44 13.53 1.36 19.70
CA ARG A 44 13.79 0.18 18.87
C ARG A 44 13.67 -1.09 19.70
N GLU A 45 14.28 -1.13 20.88
CA GLU A 45 14.09 -2.24 21.84
C GLU A 45 12.61 -2.51 22.14
N TYR A 46 11.81 -1.44 22.33
CA TYR A 46 10.37 -1.57 22.59
C TYR A 46 9.61 -2.12 21.38
N LEU A 47 9.82 -1.56 20.19
CA LEU A 47 9.11 -1.97 18.97
C LEU A 47 9.47 -3.39 18.55
N CYS A 48 10.71 -3.81 18.79
CA CYS A 48 11.18 -5.18 18.52
C CYS A 48 10.79 -6.18 19.61
N GLY A 49 10.06 -5.77 20.66
CA GLY A 49 9.67 -6.66 21.75
C GLY A 49 10.84 -7.13 22.63
N LEU A 50 12.00 -6.48 22.55
CA LEU A 50 13.20 -6.81 23.33
C LEU A 50 13.16 -6.20 24.74
N LYS A 51 12.15 -5.37 25.02
CA LYS A 51 11.98 -4.70 26.31
C LYS A 51 10.55 -4.77 26.80
N ASP A 52 10.37 -5.53 27.86
CA ASP A 52 9.11 -5.60 28.60
C ASP A 52 8.97 -4.44 29.58
N TYR A 53 7.82 -3.79 29.54
CA TYR A 53 7.43 -2.80 30.54
C TYR A 53 6.45 -3.44 31.51
N SER A 54 6.79 -3.42 32.79
CA SER A 54 5.96 -4.00 33.85
C SER A 54 4.72 -3.18 34.19
N HIS A 55 4.59 -1.96 33.66
CA HIS A 55 3.50 -1.04 33.98
C HIS A 55 2.91 -0.37 32.74
N ASP A 56 1.59 -0.47 32.59
CA ASP A 56 0.81 0.14 31.50
C ASP A 56 1.12 1.62 31.26
N GLN A 57 1.32 2.40 32.32
CA GLN A 57 1.64 3.83 32.18
C GLN A 57 2.98 4.05 31.45
N THR A 58 3.95 3.17 31.68
CA THR A 58 5.26 3.25 31.00
C THR A 58 5.14 2.87 29.53
N VAL A 59 4.27 1.91 29.19
CA VAL A 59 3.93 1.54 27.81
C VAL A 59 3.29 2.72 27.08
N LEU A 60 2.29 3.37 27.70
CA LEU A 60 1.61 4.53 27.11
C LEU A 60 2.58 5.69 26.87
N ASN A 61 3.41 6.00 27.86
CA ASN A 61 4.44 7.04 27.73
C ASN A 61 5.43 6.71 26.61
N ARG A 62 5.81 5.43 26.45
CA ARG A 62 6.69 4.99 25.37
C ARG A 62 6.06 5.20 24.00
N ARG A 63 4.80 4.80 23.82
CA ARG A 63 4.07 5.00 22.56
C ARG A 63 3.92 6.47 22.23
N GLN A 64 3.60 7.30 23.22
CA GLN A 64 3.51 8.75 23.04
C GLN A 64 4.85 9.35 22.59
N ALA A 65 5.95 8.98 23.24
CA ALA A 65 7.28 9.47 22.88
C ALA A 65 7.71 9.05 21.46
N ILE A 66 7.39 7.82 21.04
CA ILE A 66 7.64 7.36 19.66
C ILE A 66 6.83 8.19 18.69
N ARG A 67 5.52 8.36 18.94
CA ARG A 67 4.62 9.16 18.09
C ARG A 67 5.12 10.59 17.91
N GLU A 68 5.45 11.27 19.01
CA GLU A 68 5.94 12.66 18.96
C GLU A 68 7.25 12.76 18.17
N ARG A 69 8.21 11.86 18.41
CA ARG A 69 9.47 11.87 17.64
C ARG A 69 9.26 11.59 16.17
N THR A 70 8.37 10.65 15.82
CA THR A 70 8.05 10.38 14.41
C THR A 70 7.40 11.59 13.74
N ILE A 71 6.48 12.29 14.42
CA ILE A 71 5.86 13.51 13.90
C ILE A 71 6.91 14.59 13.64
N GLU A 72 7.77 14.88 14.62
CA GLU A 72 8.79 15.92 14.44
C GLU A 72 9.86 15.49 13.42
N GLY A 73 10.27 14.22 13.41
CA GLY A 73 11.21 13.69 12.43
C GLY A 73 10.70 13.76 10.98
N ILE A 74 9.39 13.57 10.77
CA ILE A 74 8.77 13.79 9.45
C ILE A 74 8.82 15.27 9.07
N ARG A 75 8.56 16.19 10.01
CA ARG A 75 8.66 17.64 9.74
C ARG A 75 10.09 18.08 9.43
N ASP A 76 11.07 17.45 10.05
CA ASP A 76 12.48 17.75 9.83
C ASP A 76 12.92 17.48 8.37
N PHE A 77 12.27 16.56 7.63
CA PHE A 77 12.57 16.36 6.20
C PHE A 77 12.41 17.63 5.36
N ASN A 78 11.49 18.52 5.72
CA ASN A 78 11.35 19.81 5.05
C ASN A 78 12.59 20.70 5.30
N LEU A 79 13.13 20.67 6.52
CA LEU A 79 14.36 21.39 6.86
C LEU A 79 15.56 20.78 6.13
N LEU A 80 15.67 19.45 6.09
CA LEU A 80 16.72 18.75 5.37
C LEU A 80 16.69 19.10 3.87
N TRP A 81 15.51 19.06 3.25
CA TRP A 81 15.35 19.43 1.84
C TRP A 81 15.75 20.88 1.55
N LEU A 82 15.38 21.82 2.43
CA LEU A 82 15.61 23.25 2.20
C LEU A 82 17.01 23.73 2.57
N LEU A 83 17.65 23.10 3.57
CA LEU A 83 18.83 23.67 4.25
C LEU A 83 20.05 22.75 4.25
N LEU A 84 19.90 21.44 3.99
CA LEU A 84 21.06 20.56 3.94
C LEU A 84 21.82 20.79 2.63
N GLU A 85 23.12 21.00 2.74
CA GLU A 85 23.98 21.19 1.58
C GLU A 85 24.03 19.93 0.72
N GLN A 86 24.13 20.11 -0.60
CA GLN A 86 24.19 19.00 -1.57
C GLN A 86 25.27 17.98 -1.24
N THR A 87 26.46 18.43 -0.86
CA THR A 87 27.58 17.56 -0.50
C THR A 87 27.31 16.71 0.74
N GLU A 88 26.52 17.20 1.70
CA GLU A 88 26.12 16.43 2.88
C GLU A 88 24.98 15.47 2.55
N TRP A 89 24.05 15.88 1.69
CA TRP A 89 23.01 15.01 1.17
C TRP A 89 23.59 13.81 0.40
N GLU A 90 24.58 14.06 -0.47
CA GLU A 90 25.30 13.01 -1.22
C GLU A 90 25.97 12.01 -0.27
N LYS A 91 26.67 12.49 0.76
CA LYS A 91 27.28 11.61 1.78
C LYS A 91 26.27 10.78 2.55
N VAL A 92 25.08 11.33 2.83
CA VAL A 92 24.00 10.56 3.46
C VAL A 92 23.58 9.41 2.56
N MET A 93 23.44 9.64 1.25
CA MET A 93 23.07 8.58 0.29
C MET A 93 24.18 7.55 0.12
N GLU A 94 25.45 7.97 0.09
CA GLU A 94 26.62 7.09 -0.01
C GLU A 94 26.85 6.22 1.25
N ALA A 95 26.23 6.56 2.38
CA ALA A 95 26.35 5.80 3.62
C ALA A 95 25.57 4.48 3.62
N PHE A 96 24.63 4.31 2.68
CA PHE A 96 23.83 3.10 2.53
C PHE A 96 24.33 2.27 1.36
N ASP A 97 24.24 0.94 1.47
CA ASP A 97 24.24 0.12 0.27
C ASP A 97 22.90 0.26 -0.48
N THR A 98 22.88 -0.16 -1.74
CA THR A 98 21.70 0.01 -2.62
C THR A 98 20.48 -0.76 -2.12
N GLU A 99 20.65 -1.93 -1.53
CA GLU A 99 19.54 -2.78 -1.08
C GLU A 99 18.92 -2.24 0.21
N GLU A 100 19.76 -1.84 1.16
CA GLU A 100 19.34 -1.17 2.40
C GLU A 100 18.60 0.14 2.09
N LEU A 101 19.15 0.95 1.17
CA LEU A 101 18.53 2.22 0.76
C LEU A 101 17.16 2.01 0.13
N ASN A 102 17.04 1.05 -0.79
CA ASN A 102 15.76 0.72 -1.44
C ASN A 102 14.75 0.22 -0.42
N THR A 103 15.16 -0.64 0.52
CA THR A 103 14.29 -1.15 1.59
C THR A 103 13.78 -0.02 2.49
N ALA A 104 14.67 0.90 2.87
CA ALA A 104 14.33 2.06 3.68
C ALA A 104 13.33 3.00 2.96
N PHE A 105 13.57 3.28 1.68
CA PHE A 105 12.67 4.13 0.87
C PHE A 105 11.31 3.47 0.63
N SER A 106 11.27 2.17 0.32
CA SER A 106 10.01 1.43 0.22
C SER A 106 9.20 1.46 1.52
N SER A 107 9.87 1.30 2.66
CA SER A 107 9.23 1.40 3.98
C SER A 107 8.66 2.80 4.25
N ILE A 108 9.36 3.86 3.84
CA ILE A 108 8.89 5.24 3.95
C ILE A 108 7.67 5.47 3.05
N LEU A 109 7.70 5.00 1.80
CA LEU A 109 6.58 5.10 0.86
C LEU A 109 5.33 4.38 1.38
N ALA A 110 5.49 3.14 1.88
CA ALA A 110 4.40 2.38 2.48
C ALA A 110 3.81 3.10 3.70
N PHE A 111 4.65 3.64 4.59
CA PHE A 111 4.21 4.41 5.75
C PHE A 111 3.41 5.66 5.34
N MET A 112 3.87 6.38 4.31
CA MET A 112 3.15 7.55 3.78
C MET A 112 1.82 7.16 3.14
N TYR A 113 1.79 6.08 2.35
CA TYR A 113 0.59 5.58 1.67
C TYR A 113 -0.49 5.20 2.67
N ILE A 114 -0.14 4.45 3.71
CA ILE A 114 -1.06 4.13 4.81
C ILE A 114 -1.49 5.41 5.54
N GLY A 115 -0.55 6.33 5.79
CA GLY A 115 -0.82 7.59 6.50
C GLY A 115 -1.80 8.54 5.78
N ILE A 116 -1.99 8.38 4.48
CA ILE A 116 -3.01 9.10 3.70
C ILE A 116 -4.26 8.27 3.43
N ASN A 117 -4.46 7.17 4.16
CA ASN A 117 -5.55 6.20 3.99
C ASN A 117 -5.56 5.52 2.62
N GLN A 118 -4.38 5.17 2.10
CA GLN A 118 -4.22 4.43 0.83
C GLN A 118 -4.84 5.15 -0.38
N ASP A 119 -4.96 6.48 -0.32
CA ASP A 119 -5.43 7.32 -1.40
C ASP A 119 -4.39 7.41 -2.52
N THR A 120 -4.61 6.68 -3.61
CA THR A 120 -3.70 6.61 -4.77
C THR A 120 -3.58 7.95 -5.49
N GLY A 121 -4.68 8.69 -5.64
CA GLY A 121 -4.67 10.01 -6.28
C GLY A 121 -3.82 11.01 -5.49
N ARG A 122 -4.02 11.07 -4.17
CA ARG A 122 -3.22 11.92 -3.29
C ARG A 122 -1.75 11.47 -3.23
N MET A 123 -1.48 10.17 -3.32
CA MET A 123 -0.10 9.68 -3.44
C MET A 123 0.55 10.17 -4.74
N GLY A 124 -0.16 10.07 -5.86
CA GLY A 124 0.28 10.58 -7.17
C GLY A 124 0.71 12.05 -7.08
N GLU A 125 -0.14 12.92 -6.55
CA GLU A 125 0.16 14.34 -6.37
C GLU A 125 1.42 14.60 -5.52
N ILE A 126 1.61 13.82 -4.43
CA ILE A 126 2.77 13.94 -3.55
C ILE A 126 4.05 13.51 -4.30
N LEU A 127 4.00 12.38 -5.02
CA LEU A 127 5.14 11.85 -5.77
C LEU A 127 5.52 12.76 -6.93
N GLU A 128 4.55 13.24 -7.72
CA GLU A 128 4.79 14.20 -8.81
C GLU A 128 5.53 15.43 -8.30
N ARG A 129 5.05 16.02 -7.19
CA ARG A 129 5.67 17.19 -6.59
C ARG A 129 7.08 16.90 -6.09
N GLY A 130 7.28 15.77 -5.39
CA GLY A 130 8.58 15.37 -4.87
C GLY A 130 9.61 15.14 -5.98
N LEU A 131 9.22 14.39 -7.02
CA LEU A 131 10.03 14.13 -8.19
C LEU A 131 10.33 15.39 -8.99
N TYR A 132 9.35 16.31 -9.15
CA TYR A 132 9.57 17.59 -9.81
C TYR A 132 10.62 18.44 -9.08
N LEU A 133 10.58 18.46 -7.75
CA LEU A 133 11.58 19.12 -6.92
C LEU A 133 12.96 18.48 -7.08
N GLY A 134 13.05 17.15 -6.98
CA GLY A 134 14.30 16.40 -7.12
C GLY A 134 14.93 16.51 -8.50
N ALA A 135 14.14 16.39 -9.57
CA ALA A 135 14.61 16.54 -10.95
C ALA A 135 15.17 17.94 -11.26
N ASN A 136 14.81 18.93 -10.44
CA ASN A 136 15.26 20.31 -10.55
C ASN A 136 16.22 20.69 -9.41
N TYR A 137 16.76 19.73 -8.65
CA TYR A 137 17.62 19.97 -7.49
C TYR A 137 19.00 20.54 -7.88
N ASP A 138 19.64 20.02 -8.94
CA ASP A 138 20.90 20.53 -9.47
C ASP A 138 20.81 20.80 -10.98
N MET A 139 20.99 22.06 -11.37
CA MET A 139 20.95 22.54 -12.76
C MET A 139 22.31 23.01 -13.28
N SER A 140 23.40 22.72 -12.57
CA SER A 140 24.73 23.28 -12.83
C SER A 140 25.43 22.72 -14.08
N GLY A 141 24.82 21.76 -14.78
CA GLY A 141 25.33 21.18 -16.02
C GLY A 141 25.26 22.14 -17.22
N ARG A 142 26.32 22.15 -18.04
CA ARG A 142 26.43 22.99 -19.26
C ARG A 142 25.32 22.76 -20.31
N TRP A 143 24.47 21.74 -20.16
CA TRP A 143 23.43 21.32 -21.11
C TRP A 143 22.04 21.04 -20.48
N SER A 144 21.79 21.29 -19.19
CA SER A 144 20.56 20.81 -18.54
C SER A 144 19.42 21.83 -18.55
N GLY A 145 18.40 21.57 -19.36
CA GLY A 145 17.11 22.23 -19.23
C GLY A 145 16.42 21.86 -17.91
N ARG A 146 15.46 22.70 -17.48
CA ARG A 146 14.63 22.42 -16.29
C ARG A 146 13.60 21.34 -16.64
N ALA A 147 13.33 20.43 -15.70
CA ALA A 147 12.16 19.57 -15.82
C ALA A 147 10.91 20.46 -15.75
N ASN A 148 10.05 20.37 -16.76
CA ASN A 148 8.83 21.18 -16.86
C ASN A 148 7.58 20.41 -16.43
N THR A 149 7.61 19.07 -16.50
CA THR A 149 6.48 18.20 -16.18
C THR A 149 7.02 16.89 -15.60
N VAL A 150 6.29 16.35 -14.64
CA VAL A 150 6.42 14.99 -14.10
C VAL A 150 5.03 14.39 -14.14
N ASP A 151 4.95 13.11 -14.51
CA ASP A 151 3.71 12.35 -14.60
C ASP A 151 3.91 11.07 -13.78
N VAL A 152 2.97 10.75 -12.90
CA VAL A 152 3.00 9.55 -12.06
C VAL A 152 1.68 8.82 -12.20
N ASP A 153 1.76 7.60 -12.73
CA ASP A 153 0.63 6.68 -12.83
C ASP A 153 0.80 5.55 -11.80
N ILE A 154 -0.20 5.36 -10.95
CA ILE A 154 -0.19 4.36 -9.88
C ILE A 154 -1.37 3.42 -10.10
N ASP A 155 -1.07 2.22 -10.56
CA ASP A 155 -2.04 1.15 -10.72
C ASP A 155 -1.77 0.06 -9.67
N ILE A 156 -2.77 -0.20 -8.82
CA ILE A 156 -2.69 -1.22 -7.76
C ILE A 156 -3.80 -2.22 -7.99
N GLU A 157 -3.39 -3.42 -8.38
CA GLU A 157 -4.29 -4.57 -8.50
C GLU A 157 -4.40 -5.27 -7.15
N TYR A 158 -5.62 -5.41 -6.65
CA TYR A 158 -5.90 -6.16 -5.44
C TYR A 158 -6.35 -7.57 -5.80
N GLU A 159 -5.70 -8.57 -5.21
CA GLU A 159 -6.26 -9.92 -5.23
C GLU A 159 -7.51 -9.96 -4.32
N PRO A 160 -8.65 -10.42 -4.84
CA PRO A 160 -9.86 -10.52 -4.05
C PRO A 160 -9.69 -11.47 -2.86
N ASN A 161 -10.05 -11.03 -1.66
CA ASN A 161 -10.07 -11.90 -0.48
C ASN A 161 -11.26 -12.87 -0.57
N VAL A 162 -11.02 -14.01 -1.22
CA VAL A 162 -12.03 -15.03 -1.51
C VAL A 162 -12.77 -15.50 -0.25
N ASP A 163 -12.08 -15.63 0.88
CA ASP A 163 -12.72 -16.10 2.11
C ASP A 163 -13.64 -15.04 2.73
N GLN A 164 -13.25 -13.76 2.70
CA GLN A 164 -14.13 -12.66 3.11
C GLN A 164 -15.33 -12.52 2.17
N LEU A 165 -15.12 -12.63 0.86
CA LEU A 165 -16.19 -12.60 -0.14
C LEU A 165 -17.19 -13.75 0.07
N TYR A 166 -16.70 -14.96 0.36
CA TYR A 166 -17.55 -16.11 0.65
C TYR A 166 -18.36 -15.92 1.94
N LYS A 167 -17.76 -15.31 2.96
CA LYS A 167 -18.46 -14.96 4.20
C LYS A 167 -19.62 -13.99 3.94
N ARG A 168 -19.47 -13.04 3.02
CA ARG A 168 -20.56 -12.12 2.62
C ARG A 168 -21.72 -12.86 1.96
N ILE A 169 -21.46 -13.89 1.16
CA ILE A 169 -22.51 -14.78 0.64
C ILE A 169 -23.25 -15.47 1.78
N GLN A 170 -22.51 -16.07 2.73
CA GLN A 170 -23.13 -16.74 3.89
C GLN A 170 -23.95 -15.80 4.78
N GLU A 171 -23.62 -14.51 4.80
CA GLU A 171 -24.34 -13.45 5.51
C GLU A 171 -25.54 -12.90 4.72
N GLY A 172 -25.80 -13.40 3.50
CA GLY A 172 -26.89 -12.98 2.62
C GLY A 172 -26.62 -11.66 1.87
N GLU A 173 -25.36 -11.23 1.82
CA GLU A 173 -24.90 -10.06 1.06
C GLU A 173 -24.40 -10.42 -0.35
N GLY A 174 -24.64 -11.66 -0.81
CA GLY A 174 -24.16 -12.15 -2.11
C GLY A 174 -24.57 -11.29 -3.29
N GLY A 175 -25.77 -10.71 -3.26
CA GLY A 175 -26.28 -9.80 -4.30
C GLY A 175 -25.60 -8.43 -4.37
N GLN A 176 -24.67 -8.12 -3.46
CA GLN A 176 -23.88 -6.87 -3.49
C GLN A 176 -22.47 -7.09 -4.05
N LEU A 177 -22.13 -8.32 -4.42
CA LEU A 177 -20.83 -8.65 -4.98
C LEU A 177 -20.75 -8.20 -6.44
N THR A 178 -19.62 -7.62 -6.81
CA THR A 178 -19.32 -7.24 -8.20
C THR A 178 -19.03 -8.48 -9.06
N PRO A 179 -19.15 -8.39 -10.40
CA PRO A 179 -18.83 -9.49 -11.30
C PRO A 179 -17.39 -10.03 -11.15
N SER A 180 -16.43 -9.16 -10.85
CA SER A 180 -15.04 -9.55 -10.61
C SER A 180 -14.88 -10.36 -9.31
N GLU A 181 -15.60 -9.99 -8.25
CA GLU A 181 -15.61 -10.71 -6.98
C GLU A 181 -16.31 -12.08 -7.11
N ILE A 182 -17.43 -12.15 -7.84
CA ILE A 182 -18.08 -13.43 -8.17
C ILE A 182 -17.15 -14.31 -9.00
N GLY A 183 -16.49 -13.75 -10.01
CA GLY A 183 -15.50 -14.46 -10.83
C GLY A 183 -14.32 -15.00 -10.02
N ALA A 184 -13.88 -14.27 -8.99
CA ALA A 184 -12.85 -14.73 -8.06
C ALA A 184 -13.31 -15.94 -7.25
N LEU A 185 -14.54 -15.91 -6.73
CA LEU A 185 -15.15 -17.01 -5.98
C LEU A 185 -15.35 -18.27 -6.85
N VAL A 186 -15.77 -18.11 -8.10
CA VAL A 186 -15.86 -19.20 -9.10
C VAL A 186 -14.49 -19.80 -9.36
N LYS A 187 -13.48 -18.96 -9.67
CA LYS A 187 -12.12 -19.41 -9.97
C LYS A 187 -11.50 -20.17 -8.79
N ALA A 188 -11.82 -19.77 -7.57
CA ALA A 188 -11.38 -20.42 -6.35
C ALA A 188 -12.17 -21.69 -5.99
N GLY A 189 -13.26 -22.01 -6.72
CA GLY A 189 -14.09 -23.18 -6.47
C GLY A 189 -14.83 -23.13 -5.13
N LYS A 190 -15.11 -21.93 -4.61
CA LYS A 190 -15.73 -21.72 -3.30
C LYS A 190 -17.26 -21.65 -3.36
N LEU A 191 -17.84 -21.46 -4.54
CA LEU A 191 -19.29 -21.45 -4.75
C LEU A 191 -19.82 -22.86 -4.94
N ASP A 192 -20.87 -23.19 -4.19
CA ASP A 192 -21.66 -24.39 -4.39
C ASP A 192 -22.90 -24.10 -5.27
N PRO A 193 -23.64 -25.14 -5.69
CA PRO A 193 -24.82 -24.94 -6.53
C PRO A 193 -25.93 -24.09 -5.89
N ALA A 194 -26.04 -24.06 -4.56
CA ALA A 194 -27.05 -23.25 -3.86
C ALA A 194 -26.64 -21.78 -3.84
N ASP A 195 -25.34 -21.49 -3.66
CA ASP A 195 -24.76 -20.14 -3.75
C ASP A 195 -25.00 -19.53 -5.15
N LEU A 196 -24.91 -20.35 -6.21
CA LEU A 196 -25.16 -19.92 -7.58
C LEU A 196 -26.64 -19.57 -7.84
N GLU A 197 -27.58 -20.33 -7.26
CA GLU A 197 -29.01 -20.02 -7.34
C GLU A 197 -29.34 -18.70 -6.62
N GLU A 198 -28.68 -18.40 -5.49
CA GLU A 198 -28.85 -17.12 -4.78
C GLU A 198 -28.39 -15.92 -5.63
N LEU A 199 -27.24 -16.04 -6.31
CA LEU A 199 -26.69 -15.02 -7.19
C LEU A 199 -27.48 -14.86 -8.51
N GLU A 200 -28.14 -15.92 -9.00
CA GLU A 200 -28.99 -15.85 -10.19
C GLU A 200 -30.31 -15.10 -9.92
N ASN A 201 -30.77 -15.08 -8.67
CA ASN A 201 -31.99 -14.38 -8.26
C ASN A 201 -31.79 -12.89 -7.96
N THR A 202 -30.56 -12.37 -8.03
CA THR A 202 -30.29 -10.94 -7.88
C THR A 202 -30.39 -10.28 -9.25
N ASP A 203 -31.51 -9.59 -9.48
CA ASP A 203 -31.86 -8.86 -10.69
C ASP A 203 -30.88 -7.69 -10.97
N GLU A 204 -29.67 -7.98 -11.44
CA GLU A 204 -28.90 -7.02 -12.23
C GLU A 204 -29.08 -7.34 -13.71
N GLU A 205 -29.87 -6.50 -14.39
CA GLU A 205 -30.05 -6.54 -15.83
C GLU A 205 -28.66 -6.46 -16.50
N PHE A 206 -28.21 -7.57 -17.12
CA PHE A 206 -27.00 -7.55 -17.93
C PHE A 206 -27.11 -6.39 -18.94
N PRO A 207 -26.18 -5.41 -18.95
CA PRO A 207 -26.23 -4.34 -19.93
C PRO A 207 -26.02 -4.98 -21.30
N GLY A 208 -27.12 -5.14 -22.03
CA GLY A 208 -27.16 -5.84 -23.29
C GLY A 208 -26.13 -5.24 -24.23
N VAL A 209 -25.10 -6.02 -24.57
CA VAL A 209 -24.14 -5.65 -25.60
C VAL A 209 -24.92 -5.63 -26.90
N TYR A 210 -25.21 -4.43 -27.41
CA TYR A 210 -25.73 -4.24 -28.76
C TYR A 210 -24.68 -4.77 -29.75
N ALA A 211 -24.83 -6.03 -30.16
CA ALA A 211 -24.15 -6.55 -31.33
C ALA A 211 -24.77 -5.87 -32.56
N GLY A 212 -24.09 -4.85 -33.08
CA GLY A 212 -24.47 -4.13 -34.28
C GLY A 212 -24.48 -5.05 -35.51
N GLY A 213 -25.65 -5.64 -35.78
CA GLY A 213 -25.94 -6.33 -37.02
C GLY A 213 -26.57 -5.37 -38.03
N ALA A 214 -25.75 -4.64 -38.78
CA ALA A 214 -26.16 -4.08 -40.06
C ALA A 214 -25.56 -4.97 -41.16
N VAL A 215 -26.35 -5.95 -41.61
CA VAL A 215 -26.12 -6.63 -42.88
C VAL A 215 -26.58 -5.65 -43.96
N GLU A 216 -25.63 -5.06 -44.68
CA GLU A 216 -25.91 -4.34 -45.93
C GLU A 216 -26.47 -5.34 -46.93
N SER A 217 -27.79 -5.27 -47.15
CA SER A 217 -28.44 -5.90 -48.29
C SER A 217 -28.15 -5.08 -49.54
N THR A 218 -27.35 -5.63 -50.44
CA THR A 218 -27.20 -5.20 -51.83
C THR A 218 -28.56 -5.13 -52.51
N GLN A 219 -28.97 -3.93 -52.93
CA GLN A 219 -30.03 -3.75 -53.92
C GLN A 219 -29.40 -3.77 -55.31
N ASP A 220 -29.55 -4.91 -55.99
CA ASP A 220 -29.62 -4.96 -57.44
C ASP A 220 -30.95 -4.33 -57.87
N GLU A 221 -30.90 -3.21 -58.59
CA GLU A 221 -32.00 -2.77 -59.45
C GLU A 221 -31.58 -2.95 -60.91
N ASP A 222 -31.95 -4.09 -61.46
CA ASP A 222 -32.13 -4.31 -62.89
C ASP A 222 -33.63 -4.14 -63.21
N THR A 223 -33.99 -3.07 -63.90
CA THR A 223 -35.20 -3.03 -64.73
C THR A 223 -34.92 -2.29 -66.02
N GLY A 224 -34.84 -3.04 -67.11
CA GLY A 224 -34.83 -2.51 -68.47
C GLY A 224 -36.21 -2.03 -68.96
N SER A 225 -36.21 -0.95 -69.72
CA SER A 225 -36.95 -0.72 -70.98
C SER A 225 -36.36 0.48 -71.70
#